data_AF-A0A1G9IQQ7-F1
#
_entry.id   AF-A0A1G9IQQ7-F1
#
_cell.length_a   1.000
_cell.length_b   1.000
_cell.length_c   1.000
_cell.angle_alpha   90.00
_cell.angle_beta   90.00
_cell.angle_gamma   90.00
#
_symmetry.space_group_name_H-M   'P 1'
#
loop_
_entity.id
_entity.type
_entity.pdbx_description
1 polymer ?
#
loop_
_entity_poly.entity_id
_entity_poly.type
_entity_poly.pdbx_seq_one_letter_code
_entity_poly.pdbx_strand_id
1 'polypeptide(L)'
;MKKLKIEIYEPYFFIFFGLFHMHRIWAILDRESYASFWINIMNKKGLFYYTLMGILATLCISGIITFIKNIHHNYWWRWIYIFGGSYVLFDLFAIVTGLDFWKQLLLAMFNTEAGYWNILWTPFIILGCATFILGVTLLKKRRIINFN
;
A
#
# COMPACT_ATOMS: atom_id res chain seq x y z
N MET A 1 0.27 -5.83 32.61
CA MET A 1 0.11 -6.10 31.16
C MET A 1 -0.33 -4.83 30.45
N LYS A 2 0.45 -4.33 29.48
CA LYS A 2 0.03 -3.18 28.65
C LYS A 2 -1.11 -3.66 27.75
N LYS A 3 -2.32 -3.12 27.94
CA LYS A 3 -3.50 -3.48 27.14
C LYS A 3 -3.20 -3.16 25.68
N LEU A 4 -3.36 -4.13 24.78
CA LEU A 4 -3.22 -3.91 23.35
C LEU A 4 -4.24 -2.83 22.92
N LYS A 5 -3.75 -1.71 22.39
CA LYS A 5 -4.56 -0.58 21.96
C LYS A 5 -4.51 -0.47 20.45
N ILE A 6 -5.67 -0.35 19.80
CA ILE A 6 -5.78 0.00 18.39
C ILE A 6 -5.69 1.52 18.30
N GLU A 7 -4.64 2.04 17.66
CA GLU A 7 -4.49 3.48 17.48
C GLU A 7 -5.57 4.03 16.56
N ILE A 8 -5.90 5.31 16.75
CA ILE A 8 -7.01 5.98 16.06
C ILE A 8 -6.86 5.90 14.55
N TYR A 9 -5.63 5.99 14.07
CA TYR A 9 -5.31 6.06 12.65
C TYR A 9 -5.18 4.68 11.99
N GLU A 10 -4.98 3.58 12.73
CA GLU A 10 -4.75 2.24 12.14
C GLU A 10 -5.90 1.80 11.22
N PRO A 11 -7.19 1.92 11.61
CA PRO A 11 -8.29 1.55 10.73
C PRO A 11 -8.29 2.35 9.43
N TYR A 12 -8.04 3.66 9.51
CA TYR A 12 -8.00 4.54 8.35
C TYR A 12 -6.80 4.26 7.45
N PHE A 13 -5.64 3.92 8.03
CA PHE A 13 -4.48 3.44 7.28
C PHE A 13 -4.86 2.22 6.44
N PHE A 14 -5.46 1.20 7.06
CA PHE A 14 -5.78 -0.05 6.36
C PHE A 14 -6.88 0.13 5.30
N ILE A 15 -7.87 0.98 5.58
CA ILE A 15 -8.89 1.36 4.59
C ILE A 15 -8.27 2.06 3.39
N PHE A 16 -7.46 3.09 3.63
CA PHE A 16 -6.79 3.84 2.56
C PHE A 16 -5.85 2.94 1.75
N PHE A 17 -5.01 2.16 2.43
CA PHE A 17 -4.07 1.24 1.80
C PHE A 17 -4.80 0.17 0.98
N GLY A 18 -5.94 -0.33 1.48
CA GLY A 18 -6.79 -1.26 0.77
C GLY A 18 -7.38 -0.67 -0.50
N LEU A 19 -7.97 0.53 -0.43
CA LEU A 19 -8.46 1.25 -1.61
C LEU A 19 -7.33 1.54 -2.61
N PHE A 20 -6.16 1.92 -2.12
CA PHE A 20 -4.96 2.11 -2.93
C PHE A 20 -4.45 0.82 -3.57
N HIS A 21 -4.86 -0.36 -3.13
CA HIS A 21 -4.54 -1.60 -3.83
C HIS A 21 -5.68 -2.05 -4.75
N MET A 22 -6.92 -1.82 -4.36
CA MET A 22 -8.10 -2.17 -5.14
C MET A 22 -8.21 -1.40 -6.46
N HIS A 23 -7.66 -0.18 -6.58
CA HIS A 23 -7.67 0.55 -7.85
C HIS A 23 -6.96 -0.21 -8.99
N ARG A 24 -6.11 -1.21 -8.67
CA ARG A 24 -5.50 -2.11 -9.66
C ARG A 24 -6.53 -2.97 -10.41
N ILE A 25 -7.80 -2.97 -9.99
CA ILE A 25 -8.89 -3.54 -10.79
C ILE A 25 -8.95 -2.92 -12.19
N TRP A 26 -8.60 -1.64 -12.31
CA TRP A 26 -8.51 -0.96 -13.61
C TRP A 26 -7.45 -1.58 -14.52
N ALA A 27 -6.38 -2.17 -13.95
CA ALA A 27 -5.39 -2.92 -14.73
C ALA A 27 -6.02 -4.15 -15.42
N ILE A 28 -7.04 -4.75 -14.83
CA ILE A 28 -7.73 -5.92 -15.42
C ILE A 28 -8.79 -5.46 -16.43
N LEU A 29 -9.49 -4.36 -16.13
CA LEU A 29 -10.58 -3.85 -16.97
C LEU A 29 -10.07 -3.17 -18.26
N ASP A 30 -8.99 -2.41 -18.16
CA ASP A 30 -8.36 -1.73 -19.30
C ASP A 30 -6.84 -1.63 -19.07
N ARG A 31 -6.11 -2.54 -19.71
CA ARG A 31 -4.65 -2.66 -19.54
C ARG A 31 -3.91 -1.44 -20.06
N GLU A 32 -4.31 -0.97 -21.25
CA GLU A 32 -3.63 0.10 -21.98
C GLU A 32 -3.79 1.43 -21.25
N SER A 33 -5.03 1.78 -20.90
CA SER A 33 -5.29 3.03 -20.16
C SER A 33 -4.62 3.02 -18.78
N TYR A 34 -4.64 1.87 -18.09
CA TYR A 34 -4.01 1.74 -16.78
C TYR A 34 -2.48 1.88 -16.85
N ALA A 35 -1.84 1.19 -17.79
CA ALA A 35 -0.39 1.28 -17.98
C ALA A 35 0.04 2.70 -18.40
N SER A 36 -0.64 3.25 -19.41
CA SER A 36 -0.39 4.60 -19.91
C SER A 36 -0.52 5.64 -18.81
N PHE A 37 -1.57 5.56 -17.98
CA PHE A 37 -1.76 6.46 -16.85
C PHE A 37 -0.55 6.44 -15.89
N TRP A 38 -0.18 5.26 -15.37
CA TRP A 38 0.88 5.16 -14.36
C TRP A 38 2.27 5.46 -14.92
N ILE A 39 2.58 5.02 -16.15
CA ILE A 39 3.84 5.35 -16.83
C ILE A 39 3.94 6.87 -17.05
N ASN A 40 2.86 7.51 -17.51
CA ASN A 40 2.85 8.95 -17.73
C ASN A 40 3.03 9.75 -16.43
N ILE A 41 2.39 9.33 -15.34
CA ILE A 41 2.60 9.92 -14.01
C ILE A 41 4.07 9.79 -13.57
N MET A 42 4.66 8.60 -13.74
CA MET A 42 6.04 8.33 -13.36
C MET A 42 7.05 9.12 -14.22
N ASN A 43 6.77 9.31 -15.51
CA ASN A 43 7.62 10.07 -16.42
C ASN A 43 7.53 11.58 -16.22
N LYS A 44 6.31 12.12 -16.05
CA LYS A 44 6.11 13.56 -15.88
C LYS A 44 6.57 14.07 -14.53
N LYS A 45 6.62 13.21 -13.50
CA LYS A 45 6.98 13.54 -12.12
C LYS A 45 6.32 14.85 -11.64
N GLY A 46 5.03 15.01 -11.92
CA GLY A 46 4.29 16.22 -11.58
C GLY A 46 3.91 16.32 -10.10
N LEU A 47 3.15 17.35 -9.74
CA LEU A 47 2.65 17.56 -8.37
C LEU A 47 1.92 16.32 -7.81
N PHE A 48 1.06 15.69 -8.62
CA PHE A 48 0.33 14.48 -8.24
C PHE A 48 1.28 13.35 -7.82
N TYR A 49 2.34 13.14 -8.59
CA TYR A 49 3.33 12.09 -8.33
C TYR A 49 4.03 12.32 -6.99
N TYR A 50 4.58 13.52 -6.74
CA TYR A 50 5.25 13.83 -5.48
C TYR A 50 4.31 13.80 -4.27
N THR A 51 3.07 14.26 -4.45
CA THR A 51 2.04 14.22 -3.39
C THR A 51 1.72 12.77 -3.02
N LEU A 52 1.51 11.91 -4.02
CA LEU A 52 1.23 10.50 -3.80
C LEU A 52 2.39 9.80 -3.09
N MET A 53 3.63 10.01 -3.56
CA MET A 53 4.83 9.45 -2.92
C MET A 53 5.00 9.93 -1.48
N GLY A 54 4.80 11.22 -1.23
CA GLY A 54 4.93 11.80 0.11
C GLY A 54 3.90 11.24 1.10
N ILE A 55 2.65 11.09 0.66
CA ILE A 55 1.58 10.47 1.47
C ILE A 55 1.93 9.01 1.78
N LEU A 56 2.32 8.24 0.75
CA LEU A 56 2.69 6.84 0.92
C LEU A 56 3.87 6.68 1.89
N ALA A 57 4.95 7.44 1.70
CA ALA A 57 6.11 7.42 2.59
C ALA A 57 5.73 7.72 4.04
N THR A 58 4.95 8.78 4.26
CA THR A 58 4.51 9.21 5.60
C THR A 58 3.68 8.13 6.28
N LEU A 59 2.73 7.53 5.54
CA LEU A 59 1.92 6.43 6.05
C LEU A 59 2.79 5.22 6.42
N CYS A 60 3.70 4.80 5.54
CA CYS A 60 4.60 3.66 5.80
C CYS A 60 5.50 3.89 7.02
N ILE A 61 6.13 5.06 7.13
CA ILE A 61 6.95 5.44 8.28
C ILE A 61 6.12 5.42 9.57
N SER A 62 4.91 5.99 9.55
CA SER A 62 4.03 6.01 10.73
C SER A 62 3.67 4.59 11.19
N GLY A 63 3.37 3.68 10.25
CA GLY A 63 3.07 2.28 10.53
C GLY A 63 4.26 1.55 11.15
N ILE A 64 5.47 1.74 10.59
CA ILE A 64 6.71 1.14 11.11
C ILE A 64 7.00 1.66 12.54
N ILE A 65 6.85 2.97 12.78
CA ILE A 65 7.01 3.55 14.12
C ILE A 65 6.02 2.91 15.11
N THR A 66 4.76 2.73 14.72
CA THR A 66 3.77 2.08 15.59
C THR A 66 4.06 0.61 15.83
N PHE A 67 4.61 -0.10 14.83
CA PHE A 67 5.09 -1.46 15.02
C PHE A 67 6.20 -1.52 16.07
N ILE A 68 7.24 -0.69 15.92
CA ILE A 68 8.40 -0.66 16.83
C ILE A 68 7.96 -0.29 18.25
N LYS A 69 7.10 0.72 18.40
CA LYS A 69 6.54 1.14 19.72
C LYS A 69 5.80 0.02 20.45
N ASN A 70 5.28 -0.96 19.71
CA ASN A 70 4.49 -2.07 20.24
C ASN A 70 5.13 -3.44 20.02
N ILE A 71 6.45 -3.51 19.77
CA ILE A 71 7.13 -4.73 19.32
C ILE A 71 6.91 -5.93 20.26
N HIS A 72 6.86 -5.70 21.57
CA HIS A 72 6.67 -6.74 22.58
C HIS A 72 5.20 -7.13 22.82
N HIS A 73 4.25 -6.28 22.42
CA HIS A 73 2.82 -6.49 22.60
C HIS A 73 2.14 -6.03 21.31
N ASN A 74 2.29 -6.83 20.27
CA ASN A 74 1.87 -6.46 18.93
C ASN A 74 0.71 -7.30 18.42
N TYR A 75 -0.19 -6.65 17.70
CA TYR A 75 -1.19 -7.37 16.93
C TYR A 75 -0.57 -7.95 15.67
N TRP A 76 -1.00 -9.15 15.27
CA TRP A 76 -0.50 -9.84 14.09
C TRP A 76 -0.61 -8.98 12.81
N TRP A 77 -1.71 -8.22 12.63
CA TRP A 77 -1.89 -7.41 11.42
C TRP A 77 -0.88 -6.28 11.26
N ARG A 78 -0.20 -5.84 12.33
CA ARG A 78 0.79 -4.75 12.23
C ARG A 78 2.07 -5.19 11.51
N TRP A 79 2.28 -6.50 11.31
CA TRP A 79 3.34 -7.00 10.42
C TRP A 79 3.20 -6.48 8.99
N ILE A 80 1.97 -6.13 8.56
CA ILE A 80 1.73 -5.49 7.25
C ILE A 80 2.49 -4.16 7.15
N TYR A 81 2.68 -3.43 8.25
CA TYR A 81 3.47 -2.19 8.26
C TYR A 81 4.94 -2.44 7.95
N ILE A 82 5.51 -3.56 8.42
CA ILE A 82 6.89 -3.90 8.14
C ILE A 82 7.04 -4.39 6.71
N PHE A 83 6.30 -5.44 6.32
CA PHE A 83 6.47 -6.03 5.00
C PHE A 83 6.01 -5.08 3.88
N GLY A 84 4.78 -4.59 3.97
CA GLY A 84 4.22 -3.68 2.98
C GLY A 84 4.87 -2.29 3.03
N GLY A 85 5.09 -1.75 4.23
CA GLY A 85 5.71 -0.43 4.37
C GLY A 85 7.16 -0.39 3.94
N SER A 86 7.97 -1.39 4.27
CA SER A 86 9.37 -1.46 3.81
C SER A 86 9.44 -1.65 2.30
N TYR A 87 8.54 -2.45 1.70
CA TYR A 87 8.47 -2.61 0.24
C TYR A 87 8.18 -1.27 -0.45
N VAL A 88 7.17 -0.53 0.02
CA VAL A 88 6.83 0.79 -0.55
C VAL A 88 7.96 1.79 -0.36
N LEU A 89 8.60 1.82 0.82
CA LEU A 89 9.75 2.70 1.04
C LEU A 89 10.94 2.36 0.16
N PHE A 90 11.19 1.07 -0.07
CA PHE A 90 12.22 0.61 -1.01
C PHE A 90 11.88 0.98 -2.46
N ASP A 91 10.61 0.81 -2.87
CA ASP A 91 10.12 1.21 -4.20
C ASP A 91 10.34 2.72 -4.42
N LEU A 92 9.95 3.55 -3.45
CA LEU A 92 10.18 4.99 -3.48
C LEU A 92 11.68 5.34 -3.53
N PHE A 93 12.50 4.69 -2.71
CA PHE A 93 13.94 4.86 -2.72
C PHE A 93 14.52 4.54 -4.10
N ALA A 94 14.17 3.38 -4.67
CA ALA A 94 14.67 2.91 -5.94
C ALA A 94 14.29 3.85 -7.10
N ILE A 95 13.09 4.43 -7.06
CA ILE A 95 12.67 5.41 -8.05
C ILE A 95 13.44 6.74 -7.89
N VAL A 96 13.67 7.19 -6.66
CA VAL A 96 14.43 8.42 -6.38
C VAL A 96 15.89 8.31 -6.77
N THR A 97 16.54 7.19 -6.44
CA THR A 97 17.95 6.93 -6.79
C THR A 97 18.14 6.51 -8.24
N GLY A 98 17.04 6.27 -8.97
CA GLY A 98 17.09 5.87 -10.37
C GLY A 98 17.73 4.49 -10.58
N LEU A 99 17.47 3.52 -9.70
CA LEU A 99 18.01 2.17 -9.85
C LEU A 99 17.52 1.54 -11.17
N ASP A 100 18.44 1.35 -12.12
CA ASP A 100 18.11 0.87 -13.47
C ASP A 100 17.41 -0.49 -13.46
N PHE A 101 17.88 -1.43 -12.63
CA PHE A 101 17.23 -2.74 -12.48
C PHE A 101 15.77 -2.61 -12.02
N TRP A 102 15.51 -1.73 -11.04
CA TRP A 102 14.16 -1.54 -10.52
C TRP A 102 13.25 -0.84 -11.52
N LYS A 103 13.80 0.14 -12.25
CA LYS A 103 13.10 0.82 -13.34
C LYS A 103 12.72 -0.16 -14.45
N GLN A 104 13.62 -1.06 -14.85
CA GLN A 104 13.33 -2.10 -15.84
C GLN A 104 12.26 -3.06 -15.34
N LEU A 105 12.31 -3.47 -14.07
CA LEU A 105 11.29 -4.31 -13.45
C LEU A 105 9.91 -3.62 -13.47
N LEU A 106 9.84 -2.34 -13.09
CA LEU A 106 8.60 -1.56 -13.14
C LEU A 106 8.05 -1.47 -14.56
N LEU A 107 8.89 -1.20 -15.56
CA LEU A 107 8.45 -1.17 -16.95
C LEU A 107 7.95 -2.54 -17.44
N ALA A 108 8.62 -3.63 -17.03
CA ALA A 108 8.16 -4.99 -17.33
C ALA A 108 6.80 -5.29 -16.69
N MET A 109 6.56 -4.85 -15.46
CA MET A 109 5.25 -4.97 -14.80
C MET A 109 4.12 -4.28 -15.58
N PHE A 110 4.45 -3.21 -16.32
CA PHE A 110 3.51 -2.48 -17.16
C PHE A 110 3.50 -2.92 -18.64
N ASN A 111 4.07 -4.08 -18.97
CA ASN A 111 3.93 -4.66 -20.31
C ASN A 111 2.53 -5.30 -20.48
N THR A 112 1.63 -4.63 -21.18
CA THR A 112 0.22 -5.00 -21.37
C THR A 112 0.01 -6.29 -22.18
N GLU A 113 0.97 -6.60 -23.06
CA GLU A 113 0.99 -7.79 -23.90
C GLU A 113 1.43 -9.05 -23.15
N ALA A 114 2.00 -8.90 -21.95
CA ALA A 114 2.50 -10.02 -21.18
C ALA A 114 1.39 -10.98 -20.73
N GLY A 115 1.58 -12.28 -20.97
CA GLY A 115 0.67 -13.33 -20.49
C GLY A 115 0.53 -13.38 -18.95
N TYR A 116 1.53 -12.88 -18.21
CA TYR A 116 1.51 -12.81 -16.75
C TYR A 116 0.74 -11.60 -16.19
N TRP A 117 0.22 -10.69 -17.02
CA TRP A 117 -0.43 -9.45 -16.57
C TRP A 117 -1.52 -9.67 -15.51
N ASN A 118 -2.49 -10.54 -15.80
CA ASN A 118 -3.58 -10.80 -14.86
C ASN A 118 -3.07 -11.48 -13.58
N ILE A 119 -2.09 -12.38 -13.69
CA ILE A 119 -1.45 -13.06 -12.56
C ILE A 119 -0.68 -12.07 -11.69
N LEU A 120 -0.10 -11.03 -12.28
CA LEU A 120 0.63 -9.98 -11.58
C LEU A 120 -0.32 -9.10 -10.77
N TRP A 121 -1.39 -8.58 -11.38
CA TRP A 121 -2.25 -7.57 -10.74
C TRP A 121 -3.30 -8.15 -9.80
N THR A 122 -3.78 -9.38 -10.04
CA THR A 122 -4.83 -10.02 -9.22
C THR A 122 -4.45 -10.17 -7.73
N PRO A 123 -3.23 -10.64 -7.36
CA PRO A 123 -2.81 -10.72 -5.96
C PRO A 123 -2.85 -9.38 -5.24
N PHE A 124 -2.48 -8.29 -5.92
CA PHE A 124 -2.57 -6.95 -5.32
C PHE A 124 -4.01 -6.52 -5.08
N ILE A 125 -4.95 -6.84 -5.98
CA ILE A 125 -6.37 -6.56 -5.79
C ILE A 125 -6.90 -7.34 -4.57
N ILE A 126 -6.57 -8.63 -4.47
CA ILE A 126 -6.97 -9.47 -3.33
C ILE A 126 -6.40 -8.92 -2.02
N LEU A 127 -5.12 -8.55 -2.00
CA LEU A 127 -4.48 -7.90 -0.85
C LEU A 127 -5.19 -6.59 -0.49
N GLY A 128 -5.59 -5.80 -1.47
CA GLY A 128 -6.37 -4.58 -1.27
C GLY A 128 -7.71 -4.82 -0.60
N CYS A 129 -8.46 -5.81 -1.09
CA CYS A 129 -9.73 -6.21 -0.48
C CYS A 129 -9.52 -6.70 0.97
N ALA A 130 -8.52 -7.55 1.21
CA ALA A 130 -8.23 -8.09 2.54
C ALA A 130 -7.84 -6.99 3.54
N THR A 131 -6.98 -6.05 3.13
CA THR A 131 -6.56 -4.92 3.96
C THR A 131 -7.68 -3.93 4.20
N PHE A 132 -8.56 -3.68 3.22
CA PHE A 132 -9.75 -2.87 3.39
C PHE A 132 -10.72 -3.48 4.42
N ILE A 133 -11.03 -4.77 4.30
CA ILE A 133 -11.90 -5.49 5.24
C ILE A 133 -11.32 -5.46 6.66
N LEU A 134 -10.00 -5.66 6.78
CA LEU A 134 -9.30 -5.52 8.06
C LEU A 134 -9.49 -4.11 8.63
N GLY A 135 -9.30 -3.06 7.84
CA GLY A 135 -9.49 -1.68 8.29
C GLY A 135 -10.91 -1.38 8.79
N VAL A 136 -11.94 -1.84 8.06
CA VAL A 136 -13.35 -1.72 8.49
C VAL A 136 -13.60 -2.50 9.79
N THR A 137 -13.03 -3.69 9.92
CA THR A 137 -13.17 -4.53 11.12
C THR A 137 -12.52 -3.87 12.34
N LEU A 138 -11.32 -3.30 12.18
CA LEU A 138 -10.63 -2.55 13.23
C LEU A 138 -11.41 -1.29 13.62
N LEU A 139 -12.03 -0.60 12.66
CA LEU A 139 -12.88 0.56 12.93
C LEU A 139 -14.08 0.19 13.81
N LYS A 140 -14.77 -0.91 13.46
CA LYS A 140 -15.90 -1.45 14.25
C LYS A 140 -15.45 -1.86 15.65
N LYS A 141 -14.34 -2.61 15.76
CA LYS A 141 -13.80 -3.08 17.05
C LYS A 141 -13.40 -1.92 17.96
N ARG A 142 -12.74 -0.89 17.42
CA ARG A 142 -12.37 0.31 18.17
C ARG A 142 -13.61 1.10 18.63
N ARG A 143 -14.64 1.21 17.78
CA ARG A 143 -15.90 1.86 18.16
C ARG A 143 -16.52 1.17 19.37
N ILE A 144 -16.64 -0.15 19.36
CA ILE A 144 -17.19 -0.95 20.46
C ILE A 144 -16.38 -0.75 21.76
N ILE A 145 -15.05 -0.73 21.69
CA ILE A 145 -14.18 -0.53 22.85
C ILE A 145 -14.33 0.87 23.48
N ASN A 146 -14.68 1.89 22.70
CA ASN A 146 -14.85 3.25 23.21
C ASN A 146 -16.25 3.51 23.82
N PHE A 147 -17.22 2.60 23.60
CA PHE A 147 -18.58 2.71 24.13
C PHE A 147 -18.85 1.81 25.36
N ASN A 148 -17.90 0.93 25.71
CA ASN A 148 -17.90 0.11 26.92
C ASN A 148 -16.84 0.62 27.92
#